data_AF-A0A432UBI2-F1
#
_entry.id   AF-A0A432UBI2-F1
#
_cell.length_a   1.000
_cell.length_b   1.000
_cell.length_c   1.000
_cell.angle_alpha   90.00
_cell.angle_beta   90.00
_cell.angle_gamma   90.00
#
_symmetry.space_group_name_H-M   'P 1'
#
loop_
_entity.id
_entity.type
_entity.pdbx_description
1 polymer ?
#
loop_
_entity_poly.entity_id
_entity_poly.type
_entity_poly.pdbx_seq_one_letter_code
_entity_poly.pdbx_strand_id
1 'polypeptide(L)'
;FIIISNEANHALFLHPMRLAQLHVSVDREGNRVDLEPVSFLRIIGKNGKASMPWVADSVVKDTQIQAGESREVFFPYPLRSDDVIEAKIGFYRVNPKAAENLGLTGDKSLTSFTVLKKALFHIGK
;
A
#
# COMPACT_ATOMS: atom_id res chain seq x y z
N PHE A 1 -9.32 13.48 1.41
CA PHE A 1 -9.09 12.05 1.70
C PHE A 1 -9.18 11.28 0.39
N ILE A 2 -8.61 10.07 0.32
CA ILE A 2 -8.79 9.12 -0.79
C ILE A 2 -9.53 7.91 -0.23
N ILE A 3 -10.55 7.42 -0.95
CA ILE A 3 -11.30 6.21 -0.58
C ILE A 3 -10.85 5.05 -1.44
N ILE A 4 -10.51 3.93 -0.81
CA ILE A 4 -10.23 2.66 -1.48
C ILE A 4 -11.31 1.66 -1.07
N SER A 5 -12.13 1.25 -2.04
CA SER A 5 -13.13 0.21 -1.85
C SER A 5 -12.61 -1.14 -2.32
N ASN A 6 -12.62 -2.13 -1.42
CA ASN A 6 -12.31 -3.52 -1.74
C ASN A 6 -13.59 -4.29 -2.04
N GLU A 7 -13.85 -4.52 -3.31
CA GLU A 7 -15.02 -5.29 -3.78
C GLU A 7 -14.79 -6.81 -3.71
N ALA A 8 -13.59 -7.27 -3.36
CA ALA A 8 -13.32 -8.70 -3.22
C ALA A 8 -13.96 -9.28 -1.95
N ASN A 9 -14.26 -10.58 -1.99
CA ASN A 9 -14.76 -11.35 -0.84
C ASN A 9 -13.66 -11.76 0.16
N HIS A 10 -12.46 -11.23 0.00
CA HIS A 10 -11.31 -11.46 0.88
C HIS A 10 -10.53 -10.16 1.08
N ALA A 11 -9.67 -10.10 2.11
CA ALA A 11 -8.81 -8.94 2.32
C ALA A 11 -7.85 -8.72 1.13
N LEU A 12 -7.52 -7.46 0.84
CA LEU A 12 -6.59 -7.13 -0.24
C LEU A 12 -5.17 -7.64 0.08
N PHE A 13 -4.62 -8.42 -0.84
CA PHE A 13 -3.25 -8.97 -0.80
C PHE A 13 -2.96 -9.89 0.40
N LEU A 14 -3.81 -10.90 0.62
CA LEU A 14 -3.78 -11.87 1.74
C LEU A 14 -2.41 -12.42 2.17
N HIS A 15 -1.49 -12.64 1.24
CA HIS A 15 -0.22 -13.29 1.56
C HIS A 15 0.64 -12.40 2.47
N PRO A 16 1.15 -12.88 3.61
CA PRO A 16 1.83 -12.05 4.63
C PRO A 16 3.13 -11.41 4.15
N MET A 17 3.76 -11.98 3.11
CA MET A 17 4.94 -11.35 2.49
C MET A 17 4.57 -10.19 1.56
N ARG A 18 3.32 -10.06 1.12
CA ARG A 18 2.92 -8.96 0.24
C ARG A 18 2.80 -7.67 1.04
N LEU A 19 3.16 -6.57 0.40
CA LEU A 19 2.99 -5.24 0.93
C LEU A 19 2.13 -4.45 -0.04
N ALA A 20 0.91 -4.12 0.36
CA ALA A 20 0.06 -3.23 -0.42
C ALA A 20 0.35 -1.78 -0.04
N GLN A 21 0.36 -0.87 -1.02
CA GLN A 21 0.57 0.55 -0.76
C GLN A 21 -0.31 1.43 -1.63
N LEU A 22 -0.82 2.50 -1.03
CA LEU A 22 -1.38 3.65 -1.73
C LEU A 22 -0.28 4.70 -1.87
N HIS A 23 0.04 5.04 -3.12
CA HIS A 23 0.92 6.17 -3.47
C HIS A 23 0.04 7.30 -3.99
N VAL A 24 0.20 8.49 -3.42
CA VAL A 24 -0.52 9.69 -3.85
C VAL A 24 0.49 10.77 -4.18
N SER A 25 0.29 11.44 -5.30
CA SER A 25 1.08 12.60 -5.69
C SER A 25 0.17 13.74 -6.10
N VAL A 26 0.60 14.96 -5.82
CA VAL A 26 -0.07 16.19 -6.26
C VAL A 26 0.82 16.85 -7.30
N ASP A 27 0.30 17.06 -8.50
CA ASP A 27 0.92 17.89 -9.53
C ASP A 27 0.27 19.27 -9.50
N ARG A 28 1.09 20.31 -9.33
CA ARG A 28 0.67 21.70 -9.40
C ARG A 28 1.51 22.41 -10.44
N GLU A 29 0.89 22.76 -11.56
CA GLU A 29 1.53 23.49 -12.66
C GLU A 29 2.81 22.78 -13.15
N GLY A 30 2.81 21.44 -13.20
CA GLY A 30 3.96 20.63 -13.60
C GLY A 30 4.98 20.35 -12.49
N ASN A 31 4.77 20.88 -11.28
CA ASN A 31 5.55 20.55 -10.10
C ASN A 31 4.88 19.40 -9.34
N ARG A 32 5.44 18.20 -9.49
CA ARG A 32 4.95 17.00 -8.81
C ARG A 32 5.56 16.86 -7.42
N VAL A 33 4.69 16.67 -6.43
CA VAL A 33 5.06 16.31 -5.05
C VAL A 33 4.45 14.95 -4.72
N ASP A 34 5.30 13.97 -4.42
CA ASP A 34 4.84 12.66 -3.92
C ASP A 34 4.62 12.76 -2.39
N LEU A 35 3.46 12.28 -1.93
CA LEU A 35 3.10 12.21 -0.51
C LEU A 35 3.60 10.88 0.10
N GLU A 36 3.71 10.84 1.43
CA GLU A 36 4.16 9.64 2.15
C GLU A 36 3.26 8.43 1.81
N PRO A 37 3.83 7.31 1.33
CA PRO A 37 3.06 6.11 1.00
C PRO A 37 2.35 5.50 2.21
N VAL A 38 1.08 5.14 2.04
CA VAL A 38 0.30 4.46 3.09
C VAL A 38 0.31 2.96 2.85
N SER A 39 0.73 2.19 3.84
CA SER A 39 0.92 0.74 3.74
C SER A 39 -0.21 -0.05 4.40
N PHE A 40 -0.70 -1.08 3.70
CA PHE A 40 -1.66 -2.06 4.20
C PHE A 40 -1.00 -3.44 4.18
N LEU A 41 -0.83 -4.04 5.35
CA LEU A 41 -0.05 -5.26 5.50
C LEU A 41 -0.53 -6.08 6.68
N ARG A 42 -0.15 -7.36 6.66
CA ARG A 42 -0.38 -8.30 7.76
C ARG A 42 0.97 -8.80 8.28
N ILE A 43 1.26 -8.48 9.54
CA ILE A 43 2.42 -9.00 10.28
C ILE A 43 1.98 -10.23 11.04
N ILE A 44 2.64 -11.35 10.78
CA ILE A 44 2.52 -12.59 11.55
C ILE A 44 3.76 -12.79 12.42
N GLY A 45 3.60 -13.56 13.48
CA GLY A 45 4.63 -13.68 14.50
C GLY A 45 4.54 -14.93 15.34
N LYS A 46 5.58 -15.14 16.15
CA LYS A 46 5.65 -16.15 17.21
C LYS A 46 5.79 -15.44 18.55
N ASN A 47 5.00 -15.79 19.54
CA ASN A 47 5.03 -15.14 20.87
C ASN A 47 4.89 -13.61 20.78
N GLY A 48 4.03 -13.13 19.88
CA GLY A 48 3.76 -11.69 19.69
C GLY A 48 4.86 -10.90 18.97
N LYS A 49 5.94 -11.54 18.50
CA LYS A 49 7.02 -10.88 17.72
C LYS A 49 6.98 -11.30 16.27
N ALA A 50 7.18 -10.35 15.37
CA ALA A 50 7.25 -10.60 13.93
C ALA A 50 8.24 -11.75 13.64
N SER A 51 7.78 -12.75 12.88
CA SER A 51 8.56 -13.93 12.57
C SER A 51 8.18 -14.46 11.18
N MET A 52 8.94 -15.44 10.72
CA MET A 52 8.71 -16.05 9.42
C MET A 52 7.45 -16.93 9.42
N PRO A 53 6.78 -17.09 8.27
CA PRO A 53 5.51 -17.82 8.20
C PRO A 53 5.55 -19.25 8.74
N TRP A 54 6.69 -19.96 8.60
CA TRP A 54 6.81 -21.35 9.03
C TRP A 54 6.96 -21.55 10.55
N VAL A 55 7.21 -20.48 11.32
CA VAL A 55 7.27 -20.52 12.79
C VAL A 55 6.20 -19.66 13.47
N ALA A 56 5.44 -18.89 12.71
CA ALA A 56 4.42 -18.00 13.25
C ALA A 56 3.24 -18.78 13.84
N ASP A 57 2.75 -18.35 14.99
CA ASP A 57 1.58 -18.89 15.70
C ASP A 57 0.44 -17.88 15.82
N SER A 58 0.68 -16.60 15.51
CA SER A 58 -0.30 -15.54 15.66
C SER A 58 -0.19 -14.44 14.61
N VAL A 59 -1.26 -13.64 14.50
CA VAL A 59 -1.23 -12.35 13.84
C VAL A 59 -0.82 -11.29 14.85
N VAL A 60 0.22 -10.51 14.53
CA VAL A 60 0.75 -9.45 15.39
C VAL A 60 0.12 -8.10 15.03
N LYS A 61 -0.10 -7.86 13.74
CA LYS A 61 -0.73 -6.63 13.24
C LYS A 61 -1.42 -6.92 11.92
N ASP A 62 -2.63 -6.42 11.74
CA ASP A 62 -3.34 -6.48 10.46
C ASP A 62 -3.89 -5.10 10.12
N THR A 63 -3.38 -4.48 9.06
CA THR A 63 -3.89 -3.23 8.51
C THR A 63 -4.44 -3.39 7.10
N GLN A 64 -4.62 -4.63 6.64
CA GLN A 64 -5.19 -4.91 5.32
C GLN A 64 -6.58 -4.30 5.21
N ILE A 65 -6.95 -3.96 3.97
CA ILE A 65 -8.32 -3.56 3.64
C ILE A 65 -9.12 -4.85 3.51
N GLN A 66 -10.09 -5.05 4.41
CA GLN A 66 -10.86 -6.28 4.55
C GLN A 66 -11.87 -6.46 3.41
N ALA A 67 -12.46 -7.65 3.31
CA ALA A 67 -13.48 -7.96 2.31
C ALA A 67 -14.65 -6.98 2.39
N GLY A 68 -15.04 -6.38 1.27
CA GLY A 68 -16.13 -5.40 1.21
C GLY A 68 -15.85 -4.05 1.90
N GLU A 69 -14.66 -3.84 2.47
CA GLU A 69 -14.34 -2.62 3.21
C GLU A 69 -14.09 -1.43 2.28
N SER A 70 -14.57 -0.24 2.66
CA SER A 70 -14.10 1.03 2.11
C SER A 70 -13.20 1.75 3.11
N ARG A 71 -11.92 1.85 2.77
CA ARG A 71 -10.89 2.49 3.61
C ARG A 71 -10.72 3.95 3.20
N GLU A 72 -10.95 4.86 4.14
CA GLU A 72 -10.62 6.28 3.98
C GLU A 72 -9.18 6.55 4.43
N VAL A 73 -8.43 7.30 3.62
CA VAL A 73 -7.05 7.70 3.91
C VAL A 73 -6.94 9.21 3.84
N PHE A 74 -6.60 9.83 4.97
CA PHE A 74 -6.38 11.26 5.06
C PHE A 74 -4.92 11.63 4.80
N PHE A 75 -4.72 12.68 4.02
CA PHE A 75 -3.41 13.27 3.73
C PHE A 75 -3.47 14.74 4.16
N PRO A 76 -2.66 15.18 5.15
CA PRO A 76 -2.62 16.57 5.60
C PRO A 76 -1.84 17.46 4.61
N TYR A 77 -2.24 17.46 3.34
CA TYR A 77 -1.63 18.29 2.30
C TYR A 77 -2.63 19.36 1.84
N PRO A 78 -2.28 20.66 1.90
CA PRO A 78 -3.17 21.74 1.47
C PRO A 78 -3.27 21.79 -0.05
N LEU A 79 -4.46 21.45 -0.55
CA LEU A 79 -4.80 21.49 -1.97
C LEU A 79 -5.16 22.92 -2.43
N ARG A 80 -4.94 23.19 -3.71
CA ARG A 80 -5.34 24.41 -4.40
C ARG A 80 -6.15 24.04 -5.64
N SER A 81 -6.91 25.01 -6.16
CA SER A 81 -7.49 24.89 -7.50
C SER A 81 -6.39 24.63 -8.51
N ASP A 82 -6.72 23.87 -9.55
CA ASP A 82 -5.82 23.40 -10.62
C ASP A 82 -4.83 22.29 -10.22
N ASP A 83 -4.83 21.84 -8.96
CA ASP A 83 -4.10 20.64 -8.56
C ASP A 83 -4.64 19.40 -9.29
N VAL A 84 -3.72 18.57 -9.77
CA VAL A 84 -4.02 17.24 -10.30
C VAL A 84 -3.46 16.20 -9.33
N ILE A 85 -4.37 15.43 -8.73
CA ILE A 85 -4.02 14.37 -7.80
C ILE A 85 -3.95 13.05 -8.57
N GLU A 86 -2.81 12.38 -8.50
CA GLU A 86 -2.65 11.01 -8.99
C GLU A 86 -2.58 10.05 -7.80
N ALA A 87 -3.52 9.12 -7.74
CA ALA A 87 -3.54 8.05 -6.74
C ALA A 87 -3.28 6.69 -7.42
N LYS A 88 -2.34 5.93 -6.89
CA LYS A 88 -2.01 4.58 -7.33
C LYS A 88 -2.11 3.62 -6.15
N ILE A 89 -2.98 2.63 -6.25
CA ILE A 89 -3.01 1.49 -5.34
C ILE A 89 -2.31 0.32 -6.04
N GLY A 90 -1.43 -0.36 -5.31
CA GLY A 90 -0.64 -1.45 -5.84
C GLY A 90 0.00 -2.28 -4.74
N PHE A 91 0.93 -3.15 -5.13
CA PHE A 91 1.57 -4.07 -4.20
C PHE A 91 2.98 -4.46 -4.61
N TYR A 92 3.76 -4.84 -3.61
CA TYR A 92 4.98 -5.62 -3.77
C TYR A 92 4.65 -7.10 -3.53
N ARG A 93 5.19 -8.00 -4.36
CA ARG A 93 5.03 -9.46 -4.15
C ARG A 93 5.69 -9.90 -2.86
N VAL A 94 6.85 -9.31 -2.57
CA VAL A 94 7.59 -9.47 -1.31
C VAL A 94 7.89 -8.08 -0.77
N ASN A 95 7.56 -7.83 0.50
CA ASN A 95 7.92 -6.62 1.21
C ASN A 95 9.42 -6.36 1.03
N PRO A 96 9.85 -5.21 0.47
CA PRO A 96 11.27 -4.95 0.17
C PRO A 96 12.20 -5.16 1.37
N LYS A 97 11.76 -4.76 2.57
CA LYS A 97 12.53 -4.96 3.81
C LYS A 97 12.68 -6.44 4.17
N ALA A 98 11.65 -7.24 3.92
CA ALA A 98 11.72 -8.68 4.14
C ALA A 98 12.56 -9.38 3.06
N ALA A 99 12.49 -8.91 1.82
CA ALA A 99 13.31 -9.41 0.72
C ALA A 99 14.80 -9.19 0.98
N GLU A 100 15.17 -8.02 1.51
CA GLU A 100 16.55 -7.71 1.93
C GLU A 100 17.05 -8.68 3.00
N ASN A 101 16.28 -8.88 4.07
CA ASN A 101 16.63 -9.82 5.14
C ASN A 101 16.76 -11.28 4.66
N LEU A 102 16.09 -11.64 3.57
CA LEU A 102 16.09 -12.98 3.00
C LEU A 102 17.07 -13.15 1.83
N GLY A 103 17.81 -12.11 1.45
CA GLY A 103 18.72 -12.15 0.31
C GLY A 103 18.01 -12.30 -1.06
N LEU A 104 16.75 -11.91 -1.15
CA LEU A 104 15.91 -12.06 -2.35
C LEU A 104 15.96 -10.83 -3.29
N THR A 105 16.90 -9.91 -3.06
CA THR A 105 16.99 -8.64 -3.79
C THR A 105 17.47 -8.78 -5.24
N GLY A 106 18.06 -9.93 -5.60
CA GLY A 106 18.53 -10.22 -6.96
C GLY A 106 17.39 -10.36 -7.99
N ASP A 107 16.19 -10.73 -7.55
CA ASP A 107 15.01 -10.81 -8.43
C ASP A 107 14.12 -9.57 -8.28
N LYS A 108 14.29 -8.61 -9.19
CA LYS A 108 13.48 -7.39 -9.23
C LYS A 108 11.99 -7.66 -9.36
N SER A 109 11.58 -8.81 -9.91
CA SER A 109 10.15 -9.15 -10.03
C SER A 109 9.46 -9.34 -8.67
N LEU A 110 10.23 -9.63 -7.61
CA LEU A 110 9.72 -9.80 -6.26
C LEU A 110 9.57 -8.46 -5.52
N THR A 111 10.45 -7.51 -5.82
CA THR A 111 10.60 -6.24 -5.08
C THR A 111 10.13 -5.00 -5.87
N SER A 112 9.63 -5.17 -7.10
CA SER A 112 9.03 -4.08 -7.87
C SER A 112 7.59 -3.82 -7.45
N PHE A 113 7.22 -2.54 -7.40
CA PHE A 113 5.84 -2.13 -7.15
C PHE A 113 4.98 -2.39 -8.39
N THR A 114 3.97 -3.23 -8.24
CA THR A 114 2.99 -3.50 -9.29
C THR A 114 1.76 -2.63 -9.05
N VAL A 115 1.49 -1.71 -9.98
CA VAL A 115 0.29 -0.87 -9.93
C VAL A 115 -0.93 -1.73 -10.28
N LEU A 116 -1.91 -1.75 -9.39
CA LEU A 116 -3.19 -2.44 -9.63
C LEU A 116 -4.20 -1.48 -10.28
N LYS A 117 -4.34 -0.28 -9.72
CA LYS A 117 -5.24 0.75 -10.23
C LYS A 117 -4.62 2.12 -10.06
N LYS A 118 -4.87 2.97 -11.05
CA LYS A 118 -4.49 4.38 -11.08
C LYS A 118 -5.76 5.22 -11.25
N ALA A 119 -5.86 6.31 -10.51
CA ALA A 119 -6.90 7.31 -10.66
C ALA A 119 -6.30 8.71 -10.71
N LEU A 120 -6.92 9.61 -11.47
CA LEU A 120 -6.58 11.02 -11.57
C LEU A 120 -7.78 11.84 -11.12
N PHE A 121 -7.55 12.85 -10.29
CA PHE A 121 -8.56 13.77 -9.81
C PHE A 121 -8.11 15.21 -10.06
N HIS A 122 -8.99 16.03 -10.63
CA HIS A 122 -8.71 17.45 -10.89
C HIS A 122 -9.48 18.29 -9.86
N ILE A 123 -8.77 19.16 -9.15
CA ILE A 123 -9.38 20.05 -8.17
C ILE A 123 -9.76 21.37 -8.85
N GLY A 124 -11.03 21.78 -8.77
CA GLY A 124 -11.48 23.06 -9.29
C GLY A 124 -11.92 23.09 -10.76
N LYS A 125 -12.22 21.93 -11.36
CA LYS A 125 -13.04 21.85 -12.58
C LYS A 125 -14.45 21.39 -12.26
#